data_AF-A0A8S3YQN6-F1
#
_entry.id   AF-A0A8S3YQN6-F1
#
_cell.length_a   1.000
_cell.length_b   1.000
_cell.length_c   1.000
_cell.angle_alpha   90.00
_cell.angle_beta   90.00
_cell.angle_gamma   90.00
#
_symmetry.space_group_name_H-M   'P 1'
#
loop_
_entity.id
_entity.type
_entity.pdbx_description
1 polymer ?
#
loop_
_entity_poly.entity_id
_entity_poly.type
_entity_poly.pdbx_seq_one_letter_code
_entity_poly.pdbx_strand_id
1 'polypeptide(L)' 'SAKVSTKKGEMTFTVNSANGEIFKFKAFDVREKQLWIDRIRAVVEYQAQKLGQ' A
#
# COMPACT_ATOMS: atom_id res chain seq x y z
N SER A 1 10.24 2.59 6.35
CA SER A 1 9.44 3.18 5.25
C SER A 1 8.81 2.07 4.43
N ALA A 2 7.48 1.93 4.44
CA ALA A 2 6.77 0.95 3.62
C ALA A 2 6.68 1.44 2.15
N LYS A 3 6.85 0.53 1.18
CA LYS A 3 6.84 0.88 -0.27
C LYS A 3 5.78 0.05 -0.99
N VAL A 4 4.87 0.73 -1.70
CA VAL A 4 3.84 0.10 -2.54
C VAL A 4 4.31 0.10 -3.98
N SER A 5 4.36 -1.08 -4.62
CA SER A 5 4.78 -1.24 -6.02
C SER A 5 3.61 -1.74 -6.86
N THR A 6 3.33 -1.06 -7.98
CA THR A 6 2.22 -1.42 -8.88
C THR A 6 2.62 -1.33 -10.34
N LYS A 7 2.15 -2.26 -11.17
CA LYS A 7 2.26 -2.18 -12.64
C LYS A 7 0.98 -1.57 -13.24
N LYS A 8 1.15 -0.73 -14.26
CA LYS A 8 0.05 -0.07 -14.98
C LYS A 8 -0.73 -1.12 -15.79
N GLY A 9 -2.05 -1.18 -15.60
CA GLY A 9 -2.93 -2.18 -16.25
C GLY A 9 -3.16 -3.47 -15.45
N GLU A 10 -2.41 -3.71 -14.38
CA GLU A 10 -2.66 -4.86 -13.50
C GLU A 10 -3.60 -4.49 -12.34
N MET A 11 -4.48 -5.43 -11.99
CA MET A 11 -5.31 -5.36 -10.77
C MET A 11 -4.55 -5.80 -9.52
N THR A 12 -3.30 -6.22 -9.68
CA THR A 12 -2.46 -6.64 -8.57
C THR A 12 -1.58 -5.50 -8.07
N PHE A 13 -1.33 -5.49 -6.77
CA PHE A 13 -0.39 -4.57 -6.12
C PHE A 13 0.33 -5.28 -4.98
N THR A 14 1.55 -4.84 -4.69
CA THR A 14 2.32 -5.36 -3.57
C THR A 14 2.60 -4.28 -2.54
N VAL A 15 2.48 -4.66 -1.28
CA VAL A 15 2.75 -3.82 -0.12
C VAL A 15 3.96 -4.41 0.59
N ASN A 16 5.04 -3.64 0.63
CA ASN A 16 6.25 -4.01 1.36
C ASN A 16 6.21 -3.39 2.75
N SER A 17 6.12 -4.23 3.76
CA SER A 17 6.10 -3.85 5.17
C SER A 17 7.52 -3.58 5.67
N ALA A 18 7.65 -2.68 6.67
CA ALA A 18 8.95 -2.29 7.21
C ALA A 18 9.72 -3.44 7.90
N ASN A 19 9.02 -4.54 8.22
CA ASN A 19 9.61 -5.77 8.76
C ASN A 19 10.16 -6.72 7.67
N GLY A 20 10.10 -6.33 6.40
CA GLY A 20 10.59 -7.13 5.26
C GLY A 20 9.54 -8.07 4.66
N GLU A 21 8.33 -8.14 5.21
CA GLU A 21 7.25 -8.91 4.61
C GLU A 21 6.68 -8.23 3.36
N ILE A 22 6.35 -9.04 2.35
CA ILE A 22 5.76 -8.57 1.11
C ILE A 22 4.39 -9.21 0.95
N PHE A 23 3.36 -8.38 0.98
CA PHE A 23 1.98 -8.80 0.77
C PHE A 23 1.55 -8.51 -0.66
N LYS A 24 0.96 -9.50 -1.35
CA LYS A 24 0.42 -9.35 -2.69
C LYS A 24 -1.09 -9.38 -2.64
N PHE A 25 -1.71 -8.33 -3.17
CA PHE A 25 -3.16 -8.16 -3.23
C PHE A 25 -3.63 -8.12 -4.68
N LYS A 26 -4.88 -8.51 -4.91
CA LYS A 26 -5.58 -8.39 -6.18
C LYS A 26 -6.91 -7.69 -5.93
N ALA A 27 -7.08 -6.52 -6.53
CA ALA A 27 -8.34 -5.78 -6.50
C ALA A 27 -9.31 -6.34 -7.55
N PHE A 28 -10.60 -6.06 -7.37
CA PHE A 28 -11.64 -6.38 -8.34
C PHE A 28 -11.56 -5.47 -9.57
N ASP A 29 -11.32 -4.17 -9.34
CA ASP A 29 -11.20 -3.16 -10.40
C ASP A 29 -10.09 -2.12 -10.11
N VAL A 30 -9.83 -1.25 -11.10
CA VAL A 30 -8.78 -0.22 -11.02
C VAL A 30 -9.06 0.84 -9.95
N ARG A 31 -10.33 1.20 -9.74
CA ARG A 31 -10.74 2.21 -8.75
C ARG A 31 -10.56 1.67 -7.34
N GLU A 32 -10.99 0.43 -7.11
CA GLU A 32 -10.80 -0.26 -5.84
C GLU A 32 -9.32 -0.43 -5.54
N LYS A 33 -8.51 -0.78 -6.53
CA LYS A 33 -7.04 -0.83 -6.39
C LYS A 33 -6.50 0.51 -5.88
N GLN A 34 -6.89 1.60 -6.51
CA GLN A 34 -6.43 2.93 -6.13
C GLN A 34 -6.89 3.30 -4.71
N LEU A 35 -8.14 2.99 -4.36
CA LEU A 35 -8.67 3.19 -3.02
C LEU A 35 -7.86 2.44 -1.94
N TRP A 36 -7.49 1.19 -2.21
CA TRP A 36 -6.64 0.41 -1.30
C TRP A 36 -5.25 1.03 -1.15
N ILE A 37 -4.63 1.45 -2.25
CA ILE A 37 -3.32 2.11 -2.23
C ILE A 37 -3.36 3.39 -1.39
N ASP A 38 -4.38 4.23 -1.61
CA ASP A 38 -4.52 5.52 -0.92
C ASP A 38 -4.76 5.31 0.59
N ARG A 39 -5.62 4.34 0.95
CA ARG A 39 -5.85 3.97 2.36
C ARG A 39 -4.57 3.50 3.06
N ILE A 40 -3.82 2.61 2.41
CA ILE A 40 -2.58 2.07 2.99
C ILE A 40 -1.55 3.18 3.16
N ARG A 41 -1.41 4.09 2.18
CA ARG A 41 -0.53 5.25 2.30
C ARG A 41 -0.93 6.15 3.46
N ALA A 42 -2.21 6.48 3.60
CA ALA A 42 -2.71 7.32 4.69
C ALA A 42 -2.41 6.71 6.08
N VAL A 43 -2.58 5.39 6.24
CA VAL A 43 -2.24 4.71 7.50
C VAL A 43 -0.74 4.72 7.76
N VAL A 44 0.09 4.47 6.74
CA VAL A 44 1.55 4.51 6.87
C VAL A 44 2.03 5.92 7.25
N GLU A 45 1.48 6.95 6.63
CA GLU A 45 1.80 8.35 6.94
C GLU A 45 1.36 8.72 8.36
N TYR A 46 0.15 8.34 8.76
CA TYR A 46 -0.36 8.55 10.11
C TYR A 46 0.50 7.85 11.18
N GLN A 47 0.88 6.59 10.94
CA GLN A 47 1.78 5.85 11.83
C GLN A 47 3.16 6.50 11.90
N ALA A 48 3.71 6.96 10.77
CA ALA A 48 4.99 7.64 10.74
C ALA A 48 4.96 8.96 11.53
N GLN A 49 3.87 9.73 11.45
CA GLN A 49 3.68 10.93 12.27
C GLN A 49 3.57 10.60 13.76
N LYS A 50 2.83 9.52 14.11
CA LYS A 50 2.63 9.12 15.50
C LYS A 50 3.87 8.50 16.15
N LEU A 51 4.70 7.78 15.38
CA LEU A 51 5.98 7.22 15.84
C LEU A 51 7.10 8.27 15.91
N GLY A 52 6.88 9.46 15.33
CA GLY A 52 7.81 10.59 15.37
C GLY A 52 7.58 11.58 16.51
N GLN A 53 6.64 11.31 17.43
CA GLN A 53 6.47 12.03 18.71
C GLN A 53 7.14 11.25 19.84
#